data_AF-A0A924X4Z3-F1
#
_entry.id   AF-A0A924X4Z3-F1
#
_cell.length_a   1.000
_cell.length_b   1.000
_cell.length_c   1.000
_cell.angle_alpha   90.00
_cell.angle_beta   90.00
_cell.angle_gamma   90.00
#
_symmetry.space_group_name_H-M   'P 1'
#
loop_
_entity.id
_entity.type
_entity.pdbx_description
1 polymer ?
#
loop_
_entity_poly.entity_id
_entity_poly.type
_entity_poly.pdbx_seq_one_letter_code
_entity_poly.pdbx_strand_id
1 'polypeptide(L)'
;MPSNIRKGRDASVKRAAPRAGDSPARQLAGFIVKFDPAIGKLTRSARSALRKRLPTAIELVYDNYNALAIGFCATERASDCIVSLAVFPRGVALSFYYGATLPDPQQILEGSGNQNRFVRLASAATLAEPAVEALLRAAIAQAKSPLPGDGRGYIVIKSVSARQRPRRPAAS
;
A
#
# COMPACT_ATOMS: atom_id res chain seq x y z
N MET A 1 -12.77 -5.30 -44.90
CA MET A 1 -12.41 -6.65 -44.42
C MET A 1 -11.54 -7.29 -45.49
N PRO A 2 -10.48 -8.06 -45.16
CA PRO A 2 -10.15 -8.77 -43.89
C PRO A 2 -9.11 -8.01 -43.06
N SER A 3 -9.04 -8.00 -41.71
CA SER A 3 -9.02 -9.04 -40.67
C SER A 3 -7.85 -10.04 -40.77
N ASN A 4 -6.81 -9.88 -39.95
CA ASN A 4 -6.59 -10.85 -38.87
C ASN A 4 -5.54 -10.44 -37.82
N ILE A 5 -5.87 -10.87 -36.62
CA ILE A 5 -5.29 -10.65 -35.30
C ILE A 5 -4.26 -11.75 -34.97
N ARG A 6 -3.45 -11.48 -33.94
CA ARG A 6 -2.75 -12.39 -32.97
C ARG A 6 -1.23 -12.38 -33.20
N LYS A 7 -0.39 -12.24 -32.17
CA LYS A 7 -0.46 -12.89 -30.85
C LYS A 7 0.44 -12.15 -29.85
N GLY A 8 -0.07 -11.95 -28.63
CA GLY A 8 0.68 -11.38 -27.52
C GLY A 8 1.87 -12.23 -27.10
N ARG A 9 2.85 -11.57 -26.47
CA ARG A 9 3.80 -12.20 -25.55
C ARG A 9 3.62 -11.54 -24.20
N ASP A 10 2.74 -12.17 -23.42
CA ASP A 10 2.65 -11.99 -21.99
C ASP A 10 3.97 -12.50 -21.40
N ALA A 11 4.88 -11.58 -21.06
CA ALA A 11 6.12 -11.91 -20.40
C ALA A 11 5.79 -12.30 -18.96
N SER A 12 5.53 -13.58 -18.77
CA SER A 12 5.29 -14.19 -17.47
C SER A 12 6.48 -13.89 -16.56
N VAL A 13 6.30 -12.95 -15.63
CA VAL A 13 7.24 -12.70 -14.55
C VAL A 13 7.30 -13.97 -13.70
N LYS A 14 8.38 -14.74 -13.86
CA LYS A 14 8.64 -15.93 -13.05
C LYS A 14 8.70 -15.51 -11.59
N ARG A 15 7.73 -15.96 -10.78
CA ARG A 15 7.79 -15.85 -9.31
C ARG A 15 9.00 -16.65 -8.83
N ALA A 16 9.99 -15.98 -8.26
CA ALA A 16 10.98 -16.65 -7.44
C ALA A 16 10.28 -17.21 -6.21
N ALA A 17 10.44 -18.51 -5.94
CA ALA A 17 9.96 -19.12 -4.71
C ALA A 17 10.66 -18.45 -3.50
N PRO A 18 9.96 -18.20 -2.39
CA PRO A 18 10.59 -17.67 -1.19
C PRO A 18 11.67 -18.64 -0.71
N ARG A 19 12.86 -18.10 -0.39
CA ARG A 19 13.91 -18.89 0.28
C ARG A 19 13.33 -19.44 1.58
N ALA A 20 13.48 -20.74 1.81
CA ALA A 20 13.07 -21.38 3.05
C ALA A 20 13.77 -20.70 4.24
N GLY A 21 13.04 -19.90 5.03
CA GLY A 21 13.56 -19.24 6.23
C GLY A 21 12.81 -17.98 6.69
N ASP A 22 12.36 -17.13 5.75
CA ASP A 22 11.74 -15.85 6.10
C ASP A 22 10.28 -15.76 5.65
N SER A 23 9.37 -15.91 6.63
CA SER A 23 7.94 -15.64 6.42
C SER A 23 7.73 -14.23 5.83
N PRO A 24 6.64 -13.99 5.08
CA PRO A 24 6.31 -12.65 4.57
C PRO A 24 6.31 -11.57 5.66
N ALA A 25 5.92 -11.94 6.89
CA ALA A 25 5.98 -11.04 8.05
C ALA A 25 7.42 -10.64 8.43
N ARG A 26 8.36 -11.59 8.44
CA ARG A 26 9.79 -11.30 8.69
C ARG A 26 10.38 -10.43 7.60
N GLN A 27 10.07 -10.72 6.33
CA GLN A 27 10.55 -9.90 5.21
C GLN A 27 10.06 -8.46 5.30
N LEU A 28 8.76 -8.25 5.54
CA LEU A 28 8.20 -6.92 5.73
C LEU A 28 8.86 -6.18 6.91
N ALA A 29 9.07 -6.86 8.04
CA ALA A 29 9.79 -6.28 9.17
C ALA A 29 11.21 -5.84 8.78
N GLY A 30 11.93 -6.67 8.03
CA GLY A 30 13.26 -6.37 7.49
C GLY A 30 13.24 -5.14 6.57
N PHE A 31 12.22 -4.97 5.73
CA PHE A 31 12.08 -3.78 4.89
C PHE A 31 11.88 -2.51 5.72
N ILE A 32 11.05 -2.57 6.77
CA ILE A 32 10.78 -1.44 7.65
C ILE A 32 12.04 -0.99 8.42
N VAL A 33 12.90 -1.93 8.84
CA VAL A 33 14.14 -1.63 9.58
C VAL A 33 15.17 -0.86 8.72
N LYS A 34 15.09 -0.94 7.39
CA LYS A 34 15.96 -0.15 6.49
C LYS A 34 15.75 1.37 6.64
N PHE A 35 14.56 1.80 7.06
CA PHE A 35 14.23 3.21 7.25
C PHE A 35 14.79 3.76 8.55
N ASP A 36 14.67 5.08 8.75
CA ASP A 36 14.93 5.72 10.03
C ASP A 36 14.01 5.14 11.13
N PRO A 37 14.46 4.98 12.40
CA PRO A 37 13.63 4.44 13.47
C PRO A 37 12.28 5.14 13.66
N ALA A 38 12.21 6.47 13.49
CA ALA A 38 10.97 7.22 13.61
C ALA A 38 9.98 6.88 12.48
N ILE A 39 10.46 6.78 11.25
CA ILE A 39 9.65 6.34 10.08
C ILE A 39 9.20 4.89 10.26
N GLY A 40 10.09 4.02 10.74
CA GLY A 40 9.77 2.63 11.03
C GLY A 40 8.69 2.51 12.10
N LYS A 41 8.76 3.31 13.17
CA LYS A 41 7.75 3.38 14.22
C LYS A 41 6.40 3.85 13.68
N LEU A 42 6.39 4.95 12.92
CA LEU A 42 5.18 5.46 12.29
C LEU A 42 4.53 4.43 11.37
N THR A 43 5.33 3.77 10.52
CA THR A 43 4.86 2.72 9.62
C THR A 43 4.19 1.57 10.38
N ARG A 44 4.82 1.06 11.46
CA ARG A 44 4.24 -0.01 12.27
C ARG A 44 2.93 0.41 12.95
N SER A 45 2.87 1.62 13.49
CA SER A 45 1.68 2.14 14.16
C SER A 45 0.52 2.36 13.18
N ALA A 46 0.78 2.99 12.03
CA ALA A 46 -0.22 3.20 10.99
C ALA A 46 -0.72 1.87 10.43
N ARG A 47 0.17 0.92 10.17
CA ARG A 47 -0.16 -0.44 9.72
C ARG A 47 -1.04 -1.18 10.73
N SER A 48 -0.71 -1.11 12.01
CA SER A 48 -1.54 -1.69 13.10
C SER A 48 -2.95 -1.10 13.10
N ALA A 49 -3.06 0.23 12.99
CA ALA A 49 -4.34 0.92 12.96
C ALA A 49 -5.18 0.54 11.72
N LEU A 50 -4.56 0.39 10.54
CA LEU A 50 -5.25 -0.07 9.34
C LEU A 50 -5.67 -1.55 9.43
N ARG A 51 -4.84 -2.43 10.01
CA ARG A 51 -5.22 -3.84 10.27
C ARG A 51 -6.42 -3.98 11.20
N LYS A 52 -6.60 -3.06 12.15
CA LYS A 52 -7.78 -3.05 13.02
C LYS A 52 -9.05 -2.63 12.25
N ARG A 53 -8.92 -1.67 11.33
CA ARG A 53 -10.03 -1.18 10.51
C ARG A 53 -10.39 -2.14 9.36
N LEU A 54 -9.40 -2.83 8.80
CA LEU A 54 -9.53 -3.73 7.65
C LEU A 54 -9.00 -5.13 8.03
N PRO A 55 -9.64 -5.85 8.97
CA PRO A 55 -9.10 -7.07 9.57
C PRO A 55 -8.95 -8.25 8.59
N THR A 56 -9.72 -8.26 7.51
CA THR A 56 -9.73 -9.31 6.49
C THR A 56 -8.95 -8.91 5.22
N ALA A 57 -8.44 -7.68 5.15
CA ALA A 57 -7.68 -7.21 3.99
C ALA A 57 -6.31 -7.89 3.87
N ILE A 58 -5.95 -8.27 2.65
CA ILE A 58 -4.64 -8.82 2.31
C ILE A 58 -3.64 -7.66 2.20
N GLU A 59 -2.49 -7.81 2.82
CA GLU A 59 -1.39 -6.86 2.73
C GLU A 59 -0.48 -7.20 1.55
N LEU A 60 -0.60 -6.46 0.45
CA LEU A 60 0.25 -6.59 -0.72
C LEU A 60 1.47 -5.67 -0.58
N VAL A 61 2.65 -6.28 -0.42
CA VAL A 61 3.89 -5.55 -0.14
C VAL A 61 4.77 -5.48 -1.39
N TYR A 62 5.21 -4.26 -1.69
CA TYR A 62 6.14 -3.97 -2.78
C TYR A 62 7.30 -3.14 -2.24
N ASP A 63 8.48 -3.74 -2.12
CA ASP A 63 9.71 -3.02 -1.74
C ASP A 63 10.33 -2.39 -3.00
N ASN A 64 9.63 -1.39 -3.54
CA ASN A 64 9.89 -0.75 -4.84
C ASN A 64 11.14 0.12 -4.83
N TYR A 65 11.60 0.55 -6.00
CA TYR A 65 12.77 1.42 -6.13
C TYR A 65 12.67 2.70 -5.27
N ASN A 66 11.55 3.42 -5.33
CA ASN A 66 11.38 4.71 -4.64
C ASN A 66 10.84 4.63 -3.21
N ALA A 67 10.00 3.63 -2.90
CA ALA A 67 9.27 3.54 -1.64
C ALA A 67 9.00 2.09 -1.27
N LEU A 68 8.72 1.84 0.00
CA LEU A 68 8.04 0.61 0.42
C LEU A 68 6.53 0.88 0.38
N ALA A 69 5.80 0.12 -0.42
CA ALA A 69 4.33 0.19 -0.47
C ALA A 69 3.71 -1.02 0.23
N ILE A 70 2.72 -0.76 1.08
CA ILE A 70 1.95 -1.79 1.80
C ILE A 70 0.46 -1.53 1.49
N GLY A 71 -0.08 -2.23 0.49
CA GLY A 71 -1.47 -2.12 0.08
C GLY A 71 -2.40 -2.99 0.92
N PHE A 72 -3.58 -2.50 1.25
CA PHE A 72 -4.66 -3.24 1.92
C PHE A 72 -5.75 -3.52 0.90
N CYS A 73 -5.90 -4.79 0.53
CA CYS A 73 -6.63 -5.17 -0.69
C CYS A 73 -7.61 -6.31 -0.40
N ALA A 74 -8.73 -6.34 -1.14
CA ALA A 74 -9.74 -7.40 -1.00
C ALA A 74 -9.26 -8.74 -1.58
N THR A 75 -8.38 -8.69 -2.59
CA THR A 75 -7.80 -9.88 -3.24
C THR A 75 -6.29 -9.69 -3.43
N GLU A 76 -5.60 -10.70 -3.99
CA GLU A 76 -4.18 -10.58 -4.36
C GLU A 76 -3.91 -9.71 -5.61
N ARG A 77 -4.95 -9.06 -6.17
CA ARG A 77 -4.85 -8.11 -7.28
C ARG A 77 -4.63 -6.69 -6.75
N ALA A 78 -3.65 -5.99 -7.32
CA ALA A 78 -3.33 -4.63 -6.94
C ALA A 78 -4.47 -3.63 -7.22
N SER A 79 -5.32 -3.91 -8.21
CA SER A 79 -6.51 -3.12 -8.54
C SER A 79 -7.58 -3.14 -7.44
N ASP A 80 -7.52 -4.13 -6.56
CA ASP A 80 -8.52 -4.36 -5.52
C ASP A 80 -8.01 -3.79 -4.17
N CYS A 81 -6.95 -2.99 -4.21
CA CYS A 81 -6.45 -2.27 -3.05
C CYS A 81 -7.33 -1.05 -2.78
N ILE A 82 -7.71 -0.90 -1.51
CA ILE A 82 -8.52 0.22 -1.04
C ILE A 82 -7.59 1.40 -0.73
N VAL A 83 -6.59 1.12 0.10
CA VAL A 83 -5.55 2.06 0.50
C VAL A 83 -4.18 1.40 0.49
N SER A 84 -3.13 2.20 0.51
CA SER A 84 -1.78 1.74 0.78
C SER A 84 -1.01 2.71 1.67
N LEU A 85 -0.08 2.18 2.46
CA LEU A 85 0.96 3.00 3.08
C LEU A 85 2.13 3.10 2.11
N ALA A 86 2.44 4.31 1.66
CA ALA A 86 3.64 4.62 0.90
C ALA A 86 4.70 5.17 1.87
N VAL A 87 5.74 4.38 2.12
CA VAL A 87 6.80 4.68 3.09
C VAL A 87 8.03 5.19 2.35
N PHE A 88 8.40 6.42 2.64
CA PHE A 88 9.55 7.14 2.09
C PHE A 88 10.57 7.45 3.19
N PRO A 89 11.81 7.81 2.84
CA PRO A 89 12.86 8.13 3.83
C PRO A 89 12.50 9.27 4.79
N ARG A 90 11.61 10.17 4.38
CA ARG A 90 11.24 11.39 5.12
C ARG A 90 9.79 11.41 5.62
N GLY A 91 9.02 10.35 5.38
CA GLY A 91 7.61 10.36 5.77
C GLY A 91 6.83 9.14 5.29
N VAL A 92 5.61 9.03 5.78
CA VAL A 92 4.65 8.01 5.37
C VAL A 92 3.40 8.71 4.85
N ALA A 93 2.85 8.24 3.74
CA ALA A 93 1.59 8.72 3.19
C ALA A 93 0.55 7.59 3.16
N LEU A 94 -0.68 7.89 3.56
CA LEU A 94 -1.85 7.05 3.28
C LEU A 94 -2.33 7.39 1.88
N SER A 95 -2.17 6.46 0.94
CA SER A 95 -2.62 6.61 -0.44
C SER A 95 -3.94 5.89 -0.66
N PHE A 96 -4.89 6.55 -1.31
CA PHE A 96 -6.20 6.02 -1.68
C PHE A 96 -6.19 5.63 -3.15
N TYR A 97 -6.38 4.35 -3.46
CA TYR A 97 -6.17 3.81 -4.80
C TYR A 97 -7.03 4.51 -5.86
N TYR A 98 -8.27 4.86 -5.50
CA TYR A 98 -9.22 5.66 -6.30
C TYR A 98 -9.50 7.03 -5.64
N GLY A 99 -8.48 7.62 -5.02
CA GLY A 99 -8.61 8.87 -4.27
C GLY A 99 -9.13 10.07 -5.07
N ALA A 100 -8.88 10.15 -6.38
CA ALA A 100 -9.30 11.27 -7.21
C ALA A 100 -10.82 11.41 -7.36
N THR A 101 -11.58 10.36 -7.06
CA THR A 101 -13.05 10.34 -7.13
C THR A 101 -13.71 10.23 -5.76
N LEU A 102 -12.94 10.37 -4.67
CA LEU A 102 -13.49 10.40 -3.32
C LEU A 102 -14.13 11.77 -3.01
N PRO A 103 -15.23 11.81 -2.24
CA PRO A 103 -15.73 13.05 -1.69
C PRO A 103 -14.73 13.59 -0.65
N ASP A 104 -14.12 14.72 -0.94
CA ASP A 104 -13.15 15.40 -0.07
C ASP A 104 -13.57 16.84 0.24
N PRO A 105 -14.65 17.05 1.02
CA PRO A 105 -15.17 18.38 1.29
C PRO A 105 -14.22 19.26 2.12
N GLN A 106 -13.29 18.66 2.86
CA GLN A 106 -12.25 19.38 3.61
C GLN A 106 -10.97 19.62 2.80
N GLN A 107 -10.91 19.13 1.56
CA GLN A 107 -9.77 19.31 0.64
C GLN A 107 -8.42 18.89 1.23
N ILE A 108 -8.40 17.76 1.96
CA ILE A 108 -7.19 17.25 2.62
C ILE A 108 -6.39 16.29 1.75
N LEU A 109 -6.93 15.86 0.61
CA LEU A 109 -6.24 14.98 -0.33
C LEU A 109 -5.17 15.74 -1.13
N GLU A 110 -3.93 15.29 -1.00
CA GLU A 110 -2.81 15.73 -1.81
C GLU A 110 -2.62 14.88 -3.08
N GLY A 111 -1.90 15.47 -4.03
CA GLY A 111 -1.51 14.84 -5.30
C GLY A 111 -2.37 15.28 -6.48
N SER A 112 -1.79 15.19 -7.68
CA SER A 112 -2.42 15.66 -8.93
C SER A 112 -2.61 14.55 -9.97
N GLY A 113 -2.33 13.29 -9.62
CA GLY A 113 -2.53 12.15 -10.52
C GLY A 113 -3.99 11.99 -10.96
N ASN A 114 -4.26 11.21 -12.01
CA ASN A 114 -5.63 10.98 -12.49
C ASN A 114 -6.45 10.01 -11.63
N GLN A 115 -5.81 9.25 -10.72
CA GLN A 115 -6.46 8.18 -9.96
C GLN A 115 -6.14 8.23 -8.47
N ASN A 116 -4.87 8.19 -8.09
CA ASN A 116 -4.45 8.13 -6.70
C ASN A 116 -4.40 9.53 -6.07
N ARG A 117 -4.85 9.64 -4.83
CA ARG A 117 -4.62 10.78 -3.93
C ARG A 117 -4.06 10.27 -2.60
N PHE A 118 -3.47 11.13 -1.80
CA PHE A 118 -2.91 10.72 -0.52
C PHE A 118 -3.05 11.78 0.56
N VAL A 119 -2.91 11.35 1.82
CA VAL A 119 -2.74 12.22 2.98
C VAL A 119 -1.39 11.88 3.61
N ARG A 120 -0.59 12.89 3.94
CA ARG A 120 0.65 12.68 4.70
C ARG A 120 0.32 12.39 6.16
N LEU A 121 0.98 11.38 6.71
CA LEU A 121 0.79 11.02 8.10
C LEU A 121 1.84 11.74 8.95
N ALA A 122 1.42 12.75 9.69
CA ALA A 122 2.24 13.35 10.75
C ALA A 122 2.42 12.34 11.91
N SER A 123 1.37 11.56 12.19
CA SER A 123 1.41 10.44 13.13
C SER A 123 0.38 9.37 12.74
N ALA A 124 0.37 8.24 13.46
CA ALA A 124 -0.69 7.26 13.28
C ALA A 124 -2.07 7.76 13.74
N ALA A 125 -2.11 8.80 14.60
CA ALA A 125 -3.37 9.41 15.05
C ALA A 125 -4.09 10.15 13.92
N THR A 126 -3.38 10.56 12.86
CA THR A 126 -3.99 11.14 11.66
C THR A 126 -5.03 10.22 11.03
N LEU A 127 -4.89 8.91 11.17
CA LEU A 127 -5.89 7.95 10.68
C LEU A 127 -7.22 7.99 11.45
N ALA A 128 -7.25 8.59 12.63
CA ALA A 128 -8.43 8.77 13.46
C ALA A 128 -8.98 10.20 13.40
N GLU A 129 -8.36 11.10 12.63
CA GLU A 129 -8.94 12.41 12.36
C GLU A 129 -10.26 12.23 11.58
N PRO A 130 -11.35 12.92 11.96
CA PRO A 130 -12.68 12.68 11.37
C PRO A 130 -12.71 12.77 9.84
N ALA A 131 -11.96 13.71 9.25
CA ALA A 131 -11.87 13.87 7.80
C ALA A 131 -11.18 12.67 7.13
N VAL A 132 -10.08 12.16 7.69
CA VAL A 132 -9.37 10.99 7.18
C VAL A 132 -10.22 9.71 7.36
N GLU A 133 -10.96 9.61 8.46
CA GLU A 133 -11.87 8.50 8.68
C GLU A 133 -13.03 8.50 7.68
N ALA A 134 -13.58 9.67 7.37
CA ALA A 134 -14.61 9.82 6.33
C ALA A 134 -14.09 9.36 4.96
N LEU A 135 -12.86 9.74 4.59
CA LEU A 135 -12.21 9.27 3.36
C LEU A 135 -11.98 7.75 3.37
N LEU A 136 -11.54 7.17 4.49
CA LEU A 136 -11.38 5.72 4.62
C LEU A 136 -12.72 4.98 4.44
N ARG A 137 -13.80 5.46 5.06
CA ARG A 137 -15.14 4.87 4.88
C ARG A 137 -15.60 4.99 3.43
N ALA A 138 -15.42 6.15 2.81
CA ALA A 138 -15.77 6.37 1.41
C ALA A 138 -14.97 5.44 0.47
N ALA A 139 -13.66 5.26 0.72
CA ALA A 139 -12.82 4.36 -0.06
C ALA A 139 -13.23 2.89 0.07
N ILE A 140 -13.62 2.45 1.28
CA ILE A 140 -14.15 1.10 1.51
C ILE A 140 -15.47 0.92 0.74
N ALA A 141 -16.37 1.90 0.80
CA ALA A 141 -17.65 1.84 0.09
C ALA A 141 -17.49 1.88 -1.45
N GLN A 142 -16.44 2.54 -1.95
CA GLN A 142 -16.12 2.62 -3.37
C GLN A 142 -15.47 1.33 -3.92
N ALA A 143 -14.93 0.48 -3.05
CA ALA A 143 -14.21 -0.73 -3.46
C ALA A 143 -15.11 -1.63 -4.31
N LYS A 144 -14.66 -1.95 -5.53
CA LYS A 144 -15.41 -2.83 -6.45
C LYS A 144 -15.56 -4.25 -5.91
N SER A 145 -14.53 -4.73 -5.22
CA SER A 145 -14.53 -6.02 -4.56
C SER A 145 -14.68 -5.78 -3.05
N PRO A 146 -15.71 -6.33 -2.41
CA PRO A 146 -15.84 -6.22 -0.97
C PRO A 146 -14.69 -6.98 -0.30
N LEU A 147 -14.29 -6.51 0.88
CA LEU A 147 -13.42 -7.32 1.74
C LEU A 147 -14.13 -8.64 2.10
N PRO A 148 -13.38 -9.74 2.29
CA PRO A 148 -13.95 -10.97 2.83
C PRO A 148 -14.69 -10.70 4.14
N GLY A 149 -15.86 -11.31 4.32
CA GLY A 149 -16.69 -11.14 5.51
C GLY A 149 -16.14 -11.85 6.76
N ASP A 150 -15.27 -12.83 6.57
CA ASP A 150 -14.65 -13.65 7.61
C ASP A 150 -13.16 -13.87 7.34
N GLY A 151 -12.51 -14.58 8.27
CA GLY A 151 -11.09 -14.89 8.21
C GLY A 151 -10.19 -13.74 8.69
N ARG A 152 -8.92 -13.78 8.26
CA ARG A 152 -7.91 -12.80 8.66
C ARG A 152 -7.00 -12.47 7.50
N GLY A 153 -6.70 -11.19 7.34
CA GLY A 153 -5.71 -10.71 6.39
C GLY A 153 -4.34 -11.36 6.58
N TYR A 154 -3.68 -11.66 5.47
CA TYR A 154 -2.32 -12.19 5.42
C TYR A 154 -1.43 -11.29 4.55
N ILE A 155 -0.12 -11.56 4.56
CA ILE A 155 0.87 -10.72 3.86
C ILE A 155 1.35 -11.47 2.62
N VAL A 156 1.39 -10.78 1.48
CA VAL A 156 2.00 -11.27 0.24
C VAL A 156 3.10 -10.30 -0.18
N ILE A 157 4.34 -10.79 -0.23
CA ILE A 157 5.44 -10.04 -0.85
C ILE A 157 5.31 -10.18 -2.36
N LYS A 158 4.86 -9.13 -3.03
CA LYS A 158 4.60 -9.15 -4.48
C LYS A 158 5.86 -8.93 -5.28
N SER A 159 6.71 -8.00 -4.84
CA SER A 159 8.02 -7.78 -5.45
C SER A 159 8.99 -7.10 -4.49
N VAL A 160 10.27 -7.34 -4.76
CA VAL A 160 11.40 -6.63 -4.14
C VAL A 160 12.24 -6.11 -5.29
N SER A 161 12.44 -4.80 -5.36
CA SER A 161 13.26 -4.21 -6.41
C SER A 161 14.73 -4.57 -6.18
N ALA A 162 15.44 -4.95 -7.25
CA ALA A 162 16.87 -5.24 -7.19
C ALA A 162 17.73 -4.02 -6.82
N ARG A 163 17.19 -2.82 -7.04
CA ARG A 163 17.82 -1.54 -6.66
C ARG A 163 16.82 -0.70 -5.88
N GLN A 164 17.30 0.03 -4.89
CA GLN A 164 16.46 0.88 -4.03
C GLN A 164 17.14 2.22 -3.84
N ARG A 165 16.37 3.31 -3.84
CA ARG A 165 16.87 4.58 -3.31
C ARG A 165 17.20 4.42 -1.82
N PRO A 166 18.18 5.17 -1.29
CA PRO A 166 18.49 5.16 0.14
C PRO A 166 17.21 5.31 0.97
N ARG A 167 17.03 4.43 1.96
CA ARG A 167 15.85 4.42 2.85
C ARG A 167 15.97 5.39 4.01
N ARG A 168 17.11 6.06 4.12
CA ARG A 168 17.41 7.09 5.11
C ARG A 168 17.91 8.33 4.37
N PRO A 169 17.59 9.54 4.85
CA PRO A 169 18.23 10.75 4.36
C PRO A 169 19.75 10.63 4.48
N ALA A 170 20.49 11.32 3.60
CA ALA A 170 21.92 11.52 3.82
C ALA A 170 22.12 12.26 5.15
N ALA A 171 23.14 11.88 5.92
CA ALA A 171 23.57 12.69 7.05
C ALA A 171 23.90 14.09 6.54
N SER A 172 23.32 15.11 7.17
CA SER A 172 23.65 16.52 6.90
C SER A 172 24.90 16.90 7.69
#